data_AF-A0A015I7E7-F1
#
_entry.id   AF-A0A015I7E7-F1
#
_cell.length_a   1.000
_cell.length_b   1.000
_cell.length_c   1.000
_cell.angle_alpha   90.00
_cell.angle_beta   90.00
_cell.angle_gamma   90.00
#
_symmetry.space_group_name_H-M   'P 1'
#
loop_
_entity.id
_entity.type
_entity.pdbx_description
1 polymer ?
#
loop_
_entity_poly.entity_id
_entity_poly.type
_entity_poly.pdbx_seq_one_letter_code
_entity_poly.pdbx_strand_id
1 'polypeptide(L)'
;MTELSSGKPPFYDKKHDLSLALAICNGLRPEFGKGTPEIYKKLAYKCMNANSNQRPTASELRDIFEFWFLSLYGDNKEKFGYEGKEIKAMFEEADKEIPNISTSYKENPDAIYTSRLLTFNNLTKPVNSSIMTSYLNDEENSKDCQDSKSFDLEVSSSLQLKGR
;
A
#
# COMPACT_ATOMS: atom_id res chain seq x y z
N MET A 1 0.99 -4.15 5.31
CA MET A 1 0.84 -5.19 4.26
C MET A 1 2.15 -5.94 4.02
N THR A 2 3.25 -5.27 3.69
CA THR A 2 4.55 -5.92 3.48
C THR A 2 5.08 -6.66 4.71
N GLU A 3 4.95 -6.08 5.91
CA GLU A 3 5.37 -6.74 7.16
C GLU A 3 4.61 -8.04 7.45
N LEU A 4 3.30 -8.07 7.20
CA LEU A 4 2.50 -9.30 7.32
C LEU A 4 2.95 -10.38 6.32
N SER A 5 3.37 -9.94 5.14
CA SER A 5 3.82 -10.82 4.06
C SER A 5 5.24 -11.35 4.28
N SER A 6 6.16 -10.54 4.81
CA SER A 6 7.57 -10.91 5.00
C SER A 6 7.90 -11.42 6.41
N GLY A 7 7.04 -11.13 7.39
CA GLY A 7 7.30 -11.33 8.82
C GLY A 7 8.41 -10.43 9.36
N LYS A 8 8.82 -9.39 8.63
CA LYS A 8 9.93 -8.49 9.01
C LYS A 8 9.48 -7.04 8.94
N PRO A 9 9.85 -6.20 9.94
CA PRO A 9 9.58 -4.77 9.88
C PRO A 9 10.18 -4.14 8.60
N PRO A 10 9.51 -3.16 8.00
CA PRO A 10 10.04 -2.49 6.82
C PRO A 10 11.39 -1.84 7.14
N PHE A 11 12.36 -2.06 6.25
CA PHE A 11 13.71 -1.49 6.32
C PHE A 11 14.51 -1.82 7.60
N TYR A 12 14.24 -2.97 8.22
CA TYR A 12 14.92 -3.46 9.45
C TYR A 12 16.44 -3.44 9.41
N ASP A 13 17.04 -3.55 8.23
CA ASP A 13 18.48 -3.62 8.01
C ASP A 13 19.13 -2.24 7.81
N LYS A 14 18.33 -1.16 7.73
CA LYS A 14 18.77 0.19 7.40
C LYS A 14 18.66 1.13 8.58
N LYS A 15 19.54 2.13 8.61
CA LYS A 15 19.40 3.28 9.51
C LYS A 15 18.17 4.08 9.10
N HIS A 16 17.37 4.51 10.07
CA HIS A 16 16.23 5.36 9.79
C HIS A 16 16.69 6.83 9.79
N ASP A 17 17.28 7.29 8.70
CA ASP A 17 17.83 8.64 8.59
C ASP A 17 17.38 9.35 7.30
N LEU A 18 17.98 10.51 7.02
CA LEU A 18 17.69 11.28 5.81
C LEU A 18 17.96 10.48 4.53
N SER A 19 18.98 9.62 4.54
CA SER A 19 19.32 8.81 3.37
C SER A 19 18.23 7.79 3.06
N LEU A 20 17.68 7.13 4.06
CA LEU A 20 16.53 6.23 3.88
C LEU A 20 15.29 7.01 3.40
N ALA A 21 15.01 8.17 4.00
CA ALA A 21 13.87 9.00 3.60
C ALA A 21 13.96 9.44 2.13
N LEU A 22 15.15 9.87 1.68
CA LEU A 22 15.40 10.22 0.27
C LEU A 22 15.25 9.00 -0.66
N ALA A 23 15.73 7.83 -0.25
CA ALA A 23 15.56 6.61 -1.03
C ALA A 23 14.08 6.25 -1.20
N ILE A 24 13.26 6.42 -0.15
CA ILE A 24 11.81 6.21 -0.20
C ILE A 24 11.14 7.23 -1.14
N CYS A 25 11.51 8.51 -1.06
CA CYS A 25 11.05 9.51 -2.02
C CYS A 25 11.43 9.12 -3.46
N ASN A 26 12.61 8.53 -3.67
CA ASN A 26 13.06 8.08 -4.98
C ASN A 26 12.52 6.69 -5.38
N GLY A 27 11.47 6.21 -4.70
CA GLY A 27 10.73 5.01 -5.10
C GLY A 27 11.12 3.72 -4.37
N LEU A 28 12.06 3.74 -3.42
CA LEU A 28 12.33 2.57 -2.59
C LEU A 28 11.06 2.19 -1.80
N ARG A 29 10.71 0.90 -1.83
CA ARG A 29 9.59 0.32 -1.07
C ARG A 29 10.04 -0.96 -0.36
N PRO A 30 9.37 -1.35 0.73
CA PRO A 30 9.66 -2.61 1.39
C PRO A 30 9.37 -3.80 0.48
N GLU A 31 10.12 -4.88 0.68
CA GLU A 31 9.97 -6.12 -0.07
C GLU A 31 8.88 -7.01 0.52
N PHE A 32 8.31 -7.87 -0.31
CA PHE A 32 7.33 -8.88 0.08
C PHE A 32 8.02 -10.21 0.39
N GLY A 33 7.42 -11.01 1.26
CA GLY A 33 7.85 -12.39 1.49
C GLY A 33 7.63 -13.28 0.27
N LYS A 34 8.39 -14.38 0.21
CA LYS A 34 8.20 -15.43 -0.79
C LYS A 34 6.77 -15.97 -0.74
N GLY A 35 6.18 -16.26 -1.90
CA GLY A 35 4.82 -16.81 -1.99
C GLY A 35 3.69 -15.80 -1.80
N THR A 36 3.98 -14.51 -1.58
CA THR A 36 2.93 -13.49 -1.46
C THR A 36 2.07 -13.42 -2.72
N PRO A 37 0.73 -13.53 -2.62
CA PRO A 37 -0.16 -13.49 -3.77
C PRO A 37 -0.01 -12.20 -4.60
N GLU A 38 -0.09 -12.32 -5.93
CA GLU A 38 0.06 -11.16 -6.83
C GLU A 38 -1.04 -10.10 -6.61
N ILE A 39 -2.27 -10.53 -6.33
CA ILE A 39 -3.38 -9.64 -5.95
C ILE A 39 -3.07 -8.82 -4.69
N TYR A 40 -2.35 -9.41 -3.74
CA TYR A 40 -1.95 -8.75 -2.50
C TYR A 40 -0.83 -7.74 -2.74
N LYS A 41 0.16 -8.10 -3.57
CA LYS A 41 1.23 -7.17 -4.00
C LYS A 41 0.66 -5.99 -4.76
N LYS A 42 -0.26 -6.23 -5.70
CA LYS A 42 -0.94 -5.18 -6.48
C LYS A 42 -1.66 -4.20 -5.55
N LEU A 43 -2.46 -4.70 -4.61
CA LEU A 43 -3.17 -3.85 -3.65
C LEU A 43 -2.19 -3.06 -2.75
N ALA A 44 -1.14 -3.71 -2.25
CA ALA A 44 -0.13 -3.07 -1.42
C ALA A 44 0.63 -1.97 -2.18
N TYR A 45 0.98 -2.19 -3.45
CA TYR A 45 1.60 -1.15 -4.28
C TYR A 45 0.64 0.01 -4.55
N LYS A 46 -0.64 -0.24 -4.77
CA LYS A 46 -1.67 0.81 -4.89
C LYS A 46 -1.76 1.65 -3.61
N CYS A 47 -1.69 1.02 -2.44
CA CYS A 47 -1.62 1.72 -1.14
C CYS A 47 -0.35 2.57 -0.99
N MET A 48 0.78 2.15 -1.57
CA MET A 48 2.07 2.83 -1.49
C MET A 48 2.32 3.83 -2.62
N ASN A 49 1.31 4.13 -3.46
CA ASN A 49 1.44 5.02 -4.60
C ASN A 49 1.94 6.41 -4.16
N ALA A 50 2.92 6.95 -4.89
CA ALA A 50 3.46 8.28 -4.65
C ALA A 50 2.40 9.37 -4.80
N ASN A 51 1.46 9.20 -5.73
CA ASN A 51 0.28 10.05 -5.84
C ASN A 51 -0.78 9.60 -4.84
N SER A 52 -1.09 10.46 -3.86
CA SER A 52 -2.09 10.19 -2.82
C SER A 52 -3.49 9.93 -3.38
N ASN A 53 -3.83 10.56 -4.50
CA ASN A 53 -5.16 10.42 -5.12
C ASN A 53 -5.35 9.07 -5.82
N GLN A 54 -4.28 8.31 -6.02
CA GLN A 54 -4.30 6.97 -6.61
C GLN A 54 -4.32 5.87 -5.54
N ARG A 55 -4.29 6.24 -4.25
CA ARG A 55 -4.37 5.28 -3.15
C ARG A 55 -5.84 4.92 -2.89
N PRO A 56 -6.14 3.67 -2.52
CA PRO A 56 -7.48 3.30 -2.13
C PRO A 56 -7.84 3.96 -0.80
N THR A 57 -9.10 4.31 -0.66
CA THR A 57 -9.71 4.72 0.60
C THR A 57 -9.81 3.53 1.55
N ALA A 58 -9.98 3.81 2.84
CA ALA A 58 -10.22 2.77 3.83
C ALA A 58 -11.51 1.96 3.56
N SER A 59 -12.53 2.59 2.95
CA SER A 59 -13.77 1.90 2.57
C SER A 59 -13.53 0.90 1.45
N GLU A 60 -12.81 1.30 0.39
CA GLU A 60 -12.46 0.39 -0.71
C GLU A 60 -11.61 -0.78 -0.21
N LEU A 61 -10.65 -0.52 0.69
CA LEU A 61 -9.85 -1.59 1.31
C LEU A 61 -10.71 -2.58 2.10
N ARG A 62 -11.66 -2.09 2.90
CA ARG A 62 -12.61 -2.94 3.63
C ARG A 62 -13.38 -3.84 2.68
N ASP A 63 -13.93 -3.28 1.61
CA ASP A 63 -14.77 -4.02 0.66
C ASP A 63 -13.96 -5.07 -0.13
N ILE A 64 -12.68 -4.81 -0.40
CA ILE A 64 -11.75 -5.77 -1.02
C ILE A 64 -11.42 -6.91 -0.04
N PHE A 65 -11.06 -6.57 1.20
CA PHE A 65 -10.73 -7.59 2.21
C PHE A 65 -11.93 -8.44 2.61
N GLU A 66 -13.13 -7.86 2.67
CA GLU A 66 -14.37 -8.59 2.89
C GLU A 66 -14.64 -9.58 1.76
N PHE A 67 -14.47 -9.14 0.50
CA PHE A 67 -14.58 -10.03 -0.65
C PHE A 67 -13.61 -11.20 -0.56
N TRP A 68 -12.33 -10.94 -0.31
CA TRP A 68 -11.33 -12.01 -0.16
C TRP A 68 -11.68 -12.95 1.00
N PHE A 69 -12.07 -12.40 2.14
CA PHE A 69 -12.50 -13.18 3.30
C PHE A 69 -13.64 -14.13 2.94
N LEU A 70 -14.74 -13.63 2.33
CA LEU A 70 -15.88 -14.45 1.93
C LEU A 70 -15.49 -15.54 0.93
N SER A 71 -14.59 -15.22 -0.02
CA SER A 71 -14.09 -16.19 -0.99
C SER A 71 -13.36 -17.37 -0.36
N LEU A 72 -12.62 -17.15 0.74
CA LEU A 72 -11.97 -18.24 1.48
C LEU A 72 -12.98 -19.22 2.10
N TYR A 73 -14.20 -18.77 2.42
CA TYR A 73 -15.29 -19.60 2.93
C TYR A 73 -16.21 -20.18 1.84
N GLY A 74 -15.81 -20.09 0.57
CA GLY A 74 -16.52 -20.71 -0.55
C GLY A 74 -17.52 -19.80 -1.27
N ASP A 75 -17.52 -18.49 -1.00
CA ASP A 75 -18.27 -17.53 -1.82
C ASP A 75 -17.56 -17.33 -3.17
N ASN A 76 -18.13 -17.88 -4.24
CA ASN A 76 -17.55 -17.86 -5.59
C ASN A 76 -18.07 -16.71 -6.45
N LYS A 77 -18.49 -15.59 -5.84
CA LYS A 77 -18.84 -14.37 -6.59
C LYS A 77 -17.64 -13.84 -7.37
N GLU A 78 -17.94 -13.17 -8.48
CA GLU A 78 -16.98 -12.38 -9.23
C GLU A 78 -17.08 -10.92 -8.77
N LYS A 79 -15.96 -10.34 -8.33
CA LYS A 79 -15.88 -8.93 -7.94
C LYS A 79 -14.46 -8.43 -8.16
N PHE A 80 -14.32 -7.14 -8.49
CA PHE A 80 -13.03 -6.50 -8.73
C PHE A 80 -12.18 -7.18 -9.82
N GLY A 81 -12.83 -7.87 -10.77
CA GLY A 81 -12.17 -8.58 -11.87
C GLY A 81 -11.55 -9.93 -11.48
N TYR A 82 -11.96 -10.50 -10.34
CA TYR A 82 -11.51 -11.82 -9.88
C TYR A 82 -12.70 -12.68 -9.47
N GLU A 83 -12.61 -13.99 -9.73
CA GLU A 83 -13.55 -14.94 -9.17
C GLU A 83 -13.10 -15.39 -7.78
N GLY A 84 -14.05 -15.58 -6.85
CA GLY A 84 -13.73 -16.04 -5.49
C GLY A 84 -12.94 -17.34 -5.42
N LYS A 85 -13.16 -18.27 -6.36
CA LYS A 85 -12.39 -19.53 -6.45
C LYS A 85 -10.91 -19.29 -6.78
N GLU A 86 -10.60 -18.28 -7.59
CA GLU A 86 -9.23 -17.90 -7.94
C GLU A 86 -8.54 -17.25 -6.74
N ILE A 87 -9.24 -16.35 -6.04
CA ILE A 87 -8.76 -15.74 -4.80
C ILE A 87 -8.40 -16.84 -3.79
N LYS A 88 -9.31 -17.79 -3.58
CA LYS A 88 -9.09 -18.92 -2.66
C LYS A 88 -7.84 -19.71 -3.04
N ALA A 89 -7.70 -20.10 -4.31
CA ALA A 89 -6.55 -20.85 -4.79
C ALA A 89 -5.23 -20.08 -4.61
N MET A 90 -5.21 -18.76 -4.86
CA MET A 90 -4.01 -17.93 -4.66
C MET A 90 -3.55 -17.88 -3.20
N PHE A 91 -4.49 -17.74 -2.25
CA PHE A 91 -4.17 -17.71 -0.83
C PHE A 91 -3.82 -19.11 -0.28
N GLU A 92 -4.48 -20.17 -0.74
CA GLU A 92 -4.10 -21.56 -0.39
C GLU A 92 -2.69 -21.91 -0.86
N GLU A 93 -2.27 -21.42 -2.03
CA GLU A 93 -0.89 -21.60 -2.50
C GLU A 93 0.11 -20.79 -1.64
N ALA A 94 -0.24 -19.56 -1.28
CA ALA A 94 0.59 -18.75 -0.40
C ALA A 94 0.76 -19.38 0.99
N ASP A 95 -0.28 -20.01 1.53
CA ASP A 95 -0.24 -20.68 2.83
C ASP A 95 0.79 -21.82 2.86
N LYS A 96 1.04 -22.49 1.72
CA LYS A 96 2.07 -23.54 1.60
C LYS A 96 3.48 -22.98 1.74
N GLU A 97 3.69 -21.70 1.45
CA GLU A 97 4.99 -21.05 1.55
C GLU A 97 5.24 -20.46 2.94
N ILE A 98 4.20 -20.23 3.77
CA ILE A 98 4.34 -19.65 5.11
C ILE A 98 5.41 -20.35 5.97
N PRO A 99 5.47 -21.70 6.04
CA PRO A 99 6.50 -22.39 6.83
C PRO A 99 7.94 -22.13 6.34
N ASN A 100 8.10 -21.73 5.08
CA ASN A 100 9.41 -21.45 4.47
C ASN A 100 9.83 -19.98 4.62
N ILE A 101 8.96 -19.10 5.13
CA ILE A 101 9.27 -17.68 5.31
C ILE A 101 10.14 -17.53 6.56
N SER A 102 11.40 -17.19 6.35
CA SER A 102 12.29 -16.79 7.46
C SER A 102 11.84 -15.44 8.02
N THR A 103 11.34 -15.44 9.26
CA THR A 103 10.98 -14.21 9.99
C THR A 103 12.14 -13.64 10.79
N SER A 104 13.25 -14.39 10.94
CA SER A 104 14.45 -13.89 11.61
C SER A 104 15.06 -12.73 10.81
N TYR A 105 15.40 -11.67 11.51
CA TYR A 105 16.06 -10.51 10.93
C TYR A 105 17.12 -9.95 11.88
N LYS A 106 18.13 -9.29 11.32
CA LYS A 106 19.14 -8.56 12.08
C LYS A 106 18.82 -7.08 11.99
N GLU A 107 18.32 -6.53 13.09
CA GLU A 107 17.96 -5.12 13.16
C GLU A 107 19.20 -4.24 13.12
N ASN A 108 19.11 -3.13 12.38
CA ASN A 108 20.07 -2.05 12.47
C ASN A 108 19.83 -1.30 13.78
N PRO A 109 20.85 -1.06 14.63
CA PRO A 109 20.66 -0.36 15.90
C PRO A 109 20.14 1.08 15.74
N ASP A 110 20.29 1.67 14.56
CA ASP A 110 19.76 3.00 14.22
C ASP A 110 18.38 2.93 13.50
N ALA A 111 17.77 1.75 13.42
CA ALA A 111 16.37 1.59 13.02
C ALA A 111 15.49 2.01 14.19
N ILE A 112 14.53 2.90 13.92
CA ILE A 112 13.64 3.46 14.94
C ILE A 112 12.20 3.25 14.49
N TYR A 113 11.50 2.37 15.20
CA TYR A 113 10.09 2.00 14.97
C TYR A 113 9.11 2.73 15.89
N THR A 114 9.61 3.49 16.86
CA THR A 114 8.81 4.36 17.71
C THR A 114 8.61 5.72 17.06
N SER A 115 7.50 6.38 17.37
CA SER A 115 7.20 7.72 16.89
C SER A 115 8.28 8.73 17.28
N ARG A 116 8.66 9.61 16.36
CA ARG A 116 9.58 10.74 16.59
C ARG A 116 9.38 11.83 15.54
N LEU A 117 9.79 13.05 15.87
CA LEU A 117 9.82 14.15 14.91
C LEU A 117 10.93 13.94 13.87
N LEU A 118 10.60 14.08 12.60
CA LEU A 118 11.56 14.07 11.49
C LEU A 118 11.77 15.50 10.99
N THR A 119 13.00 16.01 11.09
CA THR A 119 13.35 17.39 10.73
C THR A 119 14.14 17.44 9.42
N PHE A 120 13.66 16.75 8.39
CA PHE A 120 14.32 16.68 7.08
C PHE A 120 13.93 17.88 6.21
N ASN A 121 14.88 18.77 5.91
CA ASN A 121 14.59 20.03 5.21
C ASN A 121 14.74 19.98 3.67
N ASN A 122 15.03 18.81 3.06
CA ASN A 122 15.38 18.68 1.63
C ASN A 122 14.83 17.40 0.96
N LEU A 123 13.61 16.97 1.27
CA LEU A 123 13.02 15.78 0.64
C LEU A 123 12.54 16.09 -0.78
N THR A 124 12.86 15.22 -1.73
CA THR A 124 12.30 15.27 -3.08
C THR A 124 10.84 14.85 -3.08
N LYS A 125 10.09 15.25 -4.12
CA LYS A 125 8.73 14.73 -4.33
C LYS A 125 8.80 13.21 -4.52
N PRO A 126 7.95 12.43 -3.86
CA PRO A 126 7.98 10.99 -4.00
C PRO A 126 7.63 10.56 -5.42
N VAL A 127 8.27 9.50 -5.90
CA VAL A 127 7.99 8.85 -7.18
C VAL A 127 7.71 7.36 -6.99
N ASN A 128 7.02 6.75 -7.96
CA ASN A 128 6.84 5.30 -8.00
C ASN A 128 8.09 4.63 -8.59
N SER A 129 8.45 3.46 -8.08
CA SER A 129 9.49 2.63 -8.71
C SER A 129 9.00 2.01 -10.01
N SER A 130 9.94 1.55 -10.84
CA SER A 130 9.61 0.78 -12.06
C SER A 130 8.72 -0.43 -11.77
N ILE A 131 9.03 -1.16 -10.70
CA ILE A 131 8.24 -2.31 -10.25
C ILE A 131 6.81 -1.87 -9.89
N MET A 132 6.65 -0.79 -9.11
CA MET A 132 5.31 -0.30 -8.81
C MET A 132 4.53 0.06 -10.07
N THR A 133 5.15 0.74 -11.02
CA THR A 133 4.52 1.15 -12.27
C THR A 133 4.05 -0.07 -13.08
N SER A 134 4.82 -1.16 -13.13
CA SER A 134 4.39 -2.37 -13.84
C SER A 134 3.13 -2.99 -13.23
N TYR A 135 3.00 -3.02 -11.91
CA TYR A 135 1.81 -3.53 -11.23
C TYR A 135 0.56 -2.66 -11.40
N LEU A 136 0.74 -1.35 -11.63
CA LEU A 136 -0.36 -0.39 -11.70
C LEU A 136 -0.87 -0.15 -13.12
N ASN A 137 0.00 -0.27 -14.13
CA ASN A 137 -0.36 -0.04 -15.53
C ASN A 137 -1.38 -1.06 -16.07
N ASP A 138 -1.50 -2.23 -15.44
CA ASP A 138 -2.53 -3.23 -15.79
C ASP A 138 -3.98 -2.74 -15.57
N GLU A 139 -4.19 -1.61 -14.88
CA GLU A 139 -5.54 -1.04 -14.64
C GLU A 139 -5.94 0.07 -15.63
N GLU A 140 -5.02 0.67 -16.40
CA GLU A 140 -5.38 1.79 -17.29
C GLU A 140 -6.10 1.36 -18.58
N ASN A 141 -6.06 0.07 -18.94
CA ASN A 141 -6.81 -0.47 -20.09
C ASN A 141 -8.23 -0.94 -19.75
N SER A 142 -8.71 -0.72 -18.52
CA SER A 142 -10.07 -1.09 -18.08
C SER A 142 -10.72 0.01 -17.24
N LYS A 143 -10.90 1.21 -17.81
CA LYS A 143 -11.75 2.25 -17.21
C LYS A 143 -12.84 2.70 -18.19
N ASP A 144 -13.90 1.92 -18.24
CA ASP A 144 -15.26 2.45 -18.37
C ASP A 144 -15.91 2.42 -16.99
N CYS A 145 -15.97 3.59 -16.34
CA CYS A 145 -17.14 4.06 -15.60
C CYS A 145 -16.89 5.53 -15.21
N GLN A 146 -17.40 6.45 -16.02
CA GLN A 146 -17.62 7.81 -15.58
C GLN A 146 -18.84 7.82 -14.66
N ASP A 147 -18.69 8.26 -13.42
CA ASP A 147 -19.31 9.50 -12.95
C ASP A 147 -19.05 9.66 -11.45
N SER A 148 -18.39 10.74 -11.08
CA SER A 148 -18.50 11.33 -9.75
C SER A 148 -18.16 12.80 -9.88
N LYS A 149 -19.22 13.59 -9.98
CA LYS A 149 -19.22 15.06 -10.02
C LYS A 149 -18.29 15.65 -8.97
N SER A 150 -17.49 16.61 -9.41
CA SER A 150 -16.73 17.52 -8.55
C SER A 150 -17.66 18.22 -7.56
N PHE A 151 -17.33 18.20 -6.28
CA PHE A 151 -17.82 19.18 -5.32
C PHE A 151 -16.68 20.16 -5.07
N ASP A 152 -16.78 21.34 -5.67
CA ASP A 152 -15.90 22.46 -5.35
C ASP A 152 -16.31 23.01 -3.97
N LEU A 153 -15.42 22.81 -2.99
CA LEU A 153 -15.50 23.49 -1.70
C LEU A 153 -14.59 24.72 -1.75
N GLU A 154 -15.14 25.85 -2.19
CA GLU A 154 -14.56 27.16 -1.91
C GLU A 154 -14.74 27.46 -0.42
N VAL A 155 -13.62 27.45 0.33
CA VAL A 155 -13.57 28.08 1.65
C VAL A 155 -12.87 29.43 1.49
N SER A 156 -13.66 30.49 1.31
CA SER A 156 -13.20 31.86 1.51
C SER A 156 -13.18 32.17 3.01
N SER A 157 -11.98 32.31 3.57
CA SER A 157 -11.77 32.79 4.94
C SER A 157 -11.91 34.32 4.98
N SER A 158 -13.03 34.82 5.51
CA SER A 158 -13.19 36.22 5.91
C SER A 158 -13.02 36.34 7.44
N LEU A 159 -11.78 36.58 7.88
CA LEU A 159 -11.51 37.10 9.21
C LEU A 159 -11.74 38.62 9.20
N GLN A 160 -12.83 39.08 9.83
CA GLN A 160 -12.89 40.44 10.39
C GLN A 160 -13.08 40.35 11.90
N LEU A 161 -12.01 40.61 12.63
CA LEU A 161 -12.06 40.99 14.04
C LEU A 161 -12.56 42.44 14.12
N LYS A 162 -13.69 42.66 14.81
CA LYS A 162 -14.06 43.98 15.31
C LYS A 162 -14.55 43.81 16.75
N GLY A 163 -13.89 44.55 17.64
CA GLY A 163 -13.97 44.36 19.08
C GLY A 163 -15.22 44.92 19.75
N ARG A 164 -15.28 44.66 21.04
CA ARG A 164 -15.80 45.53 22.09
C ARG A 164 -14.91 45.40 23.30
#